data_AF-A0A955KN12-F1
#
_entry.id   AF-A0A955KN12-F1
#
_cell.length_a   1.000
_cell.length_b   1.000
_cell.length_c   1.000
_cell.angle_alpha   90.00
_cell.angle_beta   90.00
_cell.angle_gamma   90.00
#
_symmetry.space_group_name_H-M   'P 1'
#
loop_
_entity.id
_entity.type
_entity.pdbx_description
1 polymer ?
#
loop_
_entity_poly.entity_id
_entity_poly.type
_entity_poly.pdbx_seq_one_letter_code
_entity_poly.pdbx_strand_id
1 'polypeptide(L)'
;MAQLQGMGGGGGGSRPNPYVDPQIPVLPPAFDPNAFLAQVLSEQEAQAQAQQAYKPQLDYLSQLEASTRTNAADSQRNIGTLYDKVAQEIAGQQGGIQKNFDTAIGGVNSAYQDALSQMMSRYGQSQNEMNEQLSRLGIMAAQPNTQSKSNQQRDFLAGVVNANQQAHTNALTQQKAGALEFNTKQGNITRQTGANAQTAVGKQLMDFLTQLGGKRADIMSTISKTASDFRNESARRASDDAKFAWQQATDARDFEYRMGKDAADYELAAQRAVGSTDKSDPLGTVSNRAIEIYGGNRQAAQNAIEAVQSTMNLNGGKYTSAQKLHEAVIARLSRGGKKVGDAAQLRQIADAMFQNKIYSEYRDPLAY
;
A
#
# COMPACT_ATOMS: atom_id res chain seq x y z
N MET A 1 -41.96 -32.53 74.56
CA MET A 1 -42.90 -32.15 75.63
C MET A 1 -42.63 -30.71 76.02
N ALA A 2 -43.72 -29.96 76.16
CA ALA A 2 -43.91 -28.57 76.58
C ALA A 2 -42.75 -27.84 77.30
N GLN A 3 -42.50 -26.58 76.92
CA GLN A 3 -43.17 -25.46 77.59
C GLN A 3 -43.19 -24.19 76.75
N LEU A 4 -44.38 -23.59 76.75
CA LEU A 4 -44.79 -22.31 76.18
C LEU A 4 -44.58 -21.17 77.21
N GLN A 5 -44.90 -19.95 76.75
CA GLN A 5 -45.27 -18.72 77.50
C GLN A 5 -44.11 -17.80 77.93
N GLY A 6 -44.10 -16.50 77.62
CA GLY A 6 -45.04 -15.67 76.89
C GLY A 6 -44.80 -14.16 77.15
N MET A 7 -45.38 -13.34 76.26
CA MET A 7 -45.94 -11.99 76.47
C MET A 7 -45.04 -10.73 76.47
N GLY A 8 -45.51 -9.75 75.68
CA GLY A 8 -45.26 -8.30 75.80
C GLY A 8 -44.27 -7.75 74.78
N GLY A 9 -44.55 -6.80 73.90
CA GLY A 9 -45.65 -5.83 73.79
C GLY A 9 -45.07 -4.46 73.41
N GLY A 10 -45.59 -3.83 72.35
CA GLY A 10 -45.33 -2.43 71.96
C GLY A 10 -43.96 -2.20 71.27
N GLY A 11 -43.83 -1.52 70.14
CA GLY A 11 -44.65 -0.45 69.58
C GLY A 11 -43.75 0.77 69.39
N GLY A 12 -43.59 1.23 68.15
CA GLY A 12 -43.19 2.61 67.86
C GLY A 12 -41.87 2.78 67.10
N GLY A 13 -41.98 3.41 65.92
CA GLY A 13 -40.97 4.37 65.47
C GLY A 13 -40.12 3.98 64.28
N SER A 14 -40.74 3.68 63.12
CA SER A 14 -40.05 3.75 61.83
C SER A 14 -39.60 5.19 61.56
N ARG A 15 -38.33 5.49 61.86
CA ARG A 15 -37.61 6.64 61.30
C ARG A 15 -37.00 6.20 59.97
N PRO A 16 -37.25 6.87 58.83
CA PRO A 16 -36.49 6.65 57.62
C PRO A 16 -35.05 7.13 57.84
N ASN A 17 -34.10 6.24 57.61
CA ASN A 17 -32.67 6.50 57.70
C ASN A 17 -32.23 7.35 56.48
N PRO A 18 -31.57 8.51 56.64
CA PRO A 18 -31.19 9.38 55.52
C PRO A 18 -29.79 9.05 54.97
N TYR A 19 -29.53 7.77 54.69
CA TYR A 19 -28.32 7.34 54.00
C TYR A 19 -28.72 6.42 52.85
N VAL A 20 -29.00 7.04 51.69
CA VAL A 20 -28.93 6.34 50.41
C VAL A 20 -27.49 6.48 49.94
N ASP A 21 -26.78 5.36 49.99
CA ASP A 21 -25.42 5.16 49.54
C ASP A 21 -25.36 5.22 48.00
N PRO A 22 -24.59 6.13 47.37
CA PRO A 22 -24.41 6.14 45.92
C PRO A 22 -23.11 5.41 45.55
N GLN A 23 -23.06 4.10 45.79
CA GLN A 23 -22.08 3.23 45.15
C GLN A 23 -22.77 1.96 44.64
N ILE A 24 -23.49 2.08 43.52
CA ILE A 24 -23.74 0.92 42.67
C ILE A 24 -22.38 0.60 42.02
N PRO A 25 -21.78 -0.59 42.26
CA PRO A 25 -20.60 -1.01 41.53
C PRO A 25 -20.99 -1.16 40.06
N VAL A 26 -20.38 -0.36 39.19
CA VAL A 26 -20.51 -0.50 37.74
C VAL A 26 -19.87 -1.84 37.38
N LEU A 27 -20.67 -2.86 37.06
CA LEU A 27 -20.17 -4.12 36.52
C LEU A 27 -19.37 -3.83 35.24
N PRO A 28 -18.16 -4.40 35.07
CA PRO A 28 -17.43 -4.27 33.81
C PRO A 28 -18.28 -4.85 32.67
N PRO A 29 -18.25 -4.26 31.47
CA PRO A 29 -19.07 -4.72 30.35
C PRO A 29 -18.75 -6.19 30.06
N ALA A 30 -19.80 -7.02 30.02
CA ALA A 30 -19.70 -8.42 29.64
C ALA A 30 -19.07 -8.53 28.24
N PHE A 31 -18.21 -9.53 28.05
CA PHE A 31 -17.61 -9.84 26.76
C PHE A 31 -18.73 -10.09 25.74
N ASP A 32 -18.93 -9.16 24.80
CA ASP A 32 -19.96 -9.26 23.76
C ASP A 32 -19.41 -10.08 22.57
N PRO A 33 -19.87 -11.34 22.36
CA PRO A 33 -19.40 -12.18 21.27
C PRO A 33 -19.73 -11.58 19.89
N ASN A 34 -20.76 -10.73 19.78
CA ASN A 34 -21.11 -10.06 18.54
C ASN A 34 -20.12 -8.96 18.18
N ALA A 35 -19.51 -8.29 19.18
CA ALA A 35 -18.45 -7.32 18.94
C ALA A 35 -17.17 -7.99 18.39
N PHE A 36 -16.85 -9.20 18.87
CA PHE A 36 -15.71 -9.97 18.34
C PHE A 36 -15.96 -10.49 16.92
N LEU A 37 -17.16 -11.02 16.64
CA LEU A 37 -17.56 -11.44 15.28
C LEU A 37 -17.58 -10.26 14.29
N ALA A 38 -18.08 -9.09 14.70
CA ALA A 38 -18.01 -7.87 13.91
C ALA A 38 -16.57 -7.40 13.65
N GLN A 39 -15.68 -7.56 14.64
CA GLN A 39 -14.26 -7.24 14.49
C GLN A 39 -13.55 -8.15 13.48
N VAL A 40 -13.82 -9.46 13.50
CA VAL A 40 -13.24 -10.43 12.53
C VAL A 40 -13.80 -10.23 11.11
N LEU A 41 -15.09 -9.94 10.97
CA LEU A 41 -15.70 -9.60 9.67
C LEU A 41 -15.10 -8.30 9.09
N SER A 42 -14.88 -7.28 9.93
CA SER A 42 -14.23 -6.03 9.52
C SER A 42 -12.76 -6.22 9.09
N GLU A 43 -12.09 -7.25 9.61
CA GLU A 43 -10.71 -7.58 9.28
C GLU A 43 -10.58 -8.18 7.87
N GLN A 44 -11.51 -9.07 7.47
CA GLN A 44 -11.59 -9.56 6.10
C GLN A 44 -11.96 -8.47 5.10
N GLU A 45 -12.91 -7.60 5.45
CA GLU A 45 -13.35 -6.51 4.59
C GLU A 45 -12.26 -5.45 4.38
N ALA A 46 -11.55 -5.06 5.46
CA ALA A 46 -10.43 -4.13 5.38
C ALA A 46 -9.28 -4.68 4.51
N GLN A 47 -9.00 -5.99 4.63
CA GLN A 47 -7.98 -6.64 3.83
C GLN A 47 -8.40 -6.74 2.35
N ALA A 48 -9.68 -7.03 2.07
CA ALA A 48 -10.22 -7.06 0.72
C ALA A 48 -10.22 -5.67 0.04
N GLN A 49 -10.60 -4.61 0.76
CA GLN A 49 -10.55 -3.24 0.25
C GLN A 49 -9.11 -2.78 -0.01
N ALA A 50 -8.19 -3.06 0.91
CA ALA A 50 -6.77 -2.80 0.70
C ALA A 50 -6.24 -3.57 -0.51
N GLN A 51 -6.57 -4.85 -0.67
CA GLN A 51 -6.15 -5.62 -1.86
C GLN A 51 -6.70 -5.05 -3.17
N GLN A 52 -7.97 -4.62 -3.21
CA GLN A 52 -8.56 -4.01 -4.41
C GLN A 52 -7.83 -2.73 -4.84
N ALA A 53 -7.37 -1.91 -3.89
CA ALA A 53 -6.64 -0.68 -4.20
C ALA A 53 -5.29 -0.94 -4.88
N TYR A 54 -4.62 -2.05 -4.54
CA TYR A 54 -3.30 -2.42 -5.10
C TYR A 54 -3.40 -3.48 -6.22
N LYS A 55 -4.60 -3.97 -6.52
CA LYS A 55 -4.85 -4.98 -7.57
C LYS A 55 -4.26 -4.60 -8.94
N PRO A 56 -4.42 -3.36 -9.46
CA PRO A 56 -3.84 -2.99 -10.74
C PRO A 56 -2.31 -3.12 -10.79
N GLN A 57 -1.63 -2.84 -9.67
CA GLN A 57 -0.17 -2.93 -9.56
C GLN A 57 0.27 -4.40 -9.51
N LEU A 58 -0.45 -5.26 -8.77
CA LEU A 58 -0.20 -6.70 -8.73
C LEU A 58 -0.47 -7.37 -10.08
N ASP A 59 -1.54 -6.96 -10.78
CA ASP A 59 -1.88 -7.45 -12.13
C ASP A 59 -0.80 -7.02 -13.14
N TYR A 60 -0.33 -5.78 -13.09
CA TYR A 60 0.81 -5.30 -13.91
C TYR A 60 2.08 -6.12 -13.67
N LEU A 61 2.45 -6.36 -12.40
CA LEU A 61 3.63 -7.19 -12.08
C LEU A 61 3.46 -8.64 -12.57
N SER A 62 2.25 -9.19 -12.54
CA SER A 62 1.93 -10.52 -13.11
C SER A 62 2.15 -10.56 -14.62
N GLN A 63 1.65 -9.54 -15.34
CA GLN A 63 1.82 -9.44 -16.79
C GLN A 63 3.28 -9.25 -17.18
N LEU A 64 4.01 -8.42 -16.43
CA LEU A 64 5.43 -8.18 -16.65
C LEU A 64 6.26 -9.45 -16.42
N GLU A 65 5.95 -10.22 -15.38
CA GLU A 65 6.56 -11.53 -15.12
C GLU A 65 6.30 -12.49 -16.29
N ALA A 66 5.04 -12.62 -16.73
CA ALA A 66 4.68 -13.52 -17.82
C ALA A 66 5.37 -13.13 -19.14
N SER A 67 5.35 -11.85 -19.51
CA SER A 67 6.03 -11.34 -20.71
C SER A 67 7.54 -11.57 -20.64
N THR A 68 8.16 -11.32 -19.48
CA THR A 68 9.61 -11.49 -19.34
C THR A 68 10.02 -12.96 -19.45
N ARG A 69 9.24 -13.89 -18.88
CA ARG A 69 9.47 -15.33 -19.04
C ARG A 69 9.40 -15.76 -20.51
N THR A 70 8.39 -15.29 -21.25
CA THR A 70 8.25 -15.58 -22.68
C THR A 70 9.43 -15.02 -23.48
N ASN A 71 9.75 -13.73 -23.29
CA ASN A 71 10.84 -13.07 -24.00
C ASN A 71 12.20 -13.73 -23.72
N ALA A 72 12.44 -14.16 -22.47
CA ALA A 72 13.66 -14.87 -22.11
C ALA A 72 13.74 -16.25 -22.77
N ALA A 73 12.63 -17.01 -22.79
CA ALA A 73 12.57 -18.31 -23.46
C ALA A 73 12.83 -18.19 -24.98
N ASP A 74 12.24 -17.18 -25.63
CA ASP A 74 12.48 -16.91 -27.05
C ASP A 74 13.91 -16.45 -27.31
N SER A 75 14.45 -15.58 -26.46
CA SER A 75 15.86 -15.15 -26.54
C SER A 75 16.83 -16.33 -26.39
N GLN A 76 16.58 -17.23 -25.43
CA GLN A 76 17.37 -18.45 -25.27
C GLN A 76 17.31 -19.34 -26.51
N ARG A 77 16.12 -19.54 -27.10
CA ARG A 77 15.95 -20.33 -28.33
C ARG A 77 16.70 -19.69 -29.50
N ASN A 78 16.59 -18.38 -29.66
CA ASN A 78 17.23 -17.63 -30.73
C ASN A 78 18.76 -17.65 -30.61
N ILE A 79 19.30 -17.48 -29.40
CA ILE A 79 20.74 -17.58 -29.13
C ILE A 79 21.24 -19.00 -29.47
N GLY A 80 20.56 -20.04 -28.97
CA GLY A 80 20.94 -21.42 -29.28
C GLY A 80 20.97 -21.68 -30.79
N THR A 81 19.91 -21.28 -31.48
CA THR A 81 19.80 -21.42 -32.94
C THR A 81 20.91 -20.67 -33.69
N LEU A 82 21.25 -19.46 -33.27
CA LEU A 82 22.32 -18.67 -33.88
C LEU A 82 23.67 -19.37 -33.75
N TYR A 83 24.05 -19.76 -32.53
CA TYR A 83 25.34 -20.41 -32.29
C TYR A 83 25.42 -21.80 -32.93
N ASP A 84 24.32 -22.54 -32.97
CA ASP A 84 24.26 -23.81 -33.70
C ASP A 84 24.45 -23.61 -35.21
N LYS A 85 23.83 -22.58 -35.80
CA LYS A 85 24.05 -22.23 -37.21
C LYS A 85 25.50 -21.86 -37.49
N VAL A 86 26.13 -21.03 -36.65
CA VAL A 86 27.55 -20.68 -36.81
C VAL A 86 28.43 -21.93 -36.66
N ALA A 87 28.13 -22.81 -35.70
CA ALA A 87 28.86 -24.07 -35.53
C ALA A 87 28.69 -25.02 -36.74
N GLN A 88 27.50 -25.06 -37.33
CA GLN A 88 27.23 -25.83 -38.56
C GLN A 88 27.96 -25.23 -39.76
N GLU A 89 28.02 -23.91 -39.87
CA GLU A 89 28.74 -23.22 -40.94
C GLU A 89 30.25 -23.51 -40.85
N ILE A 90 30.83 -23.44 -39.65
CA ILE A 90 32.21 -23.86 -39.38
C ILE A 90 32.39 -25.33 -39.79
N ALA A 91 31.52 -26.23 -39.32
CA ALA A 91 31.61 -27.65 -39.70
C ALA A 91 31.49 -27.88 -41.21
N GLY A 92 30.66 -27.10 -41.91
CA GLY A 92 30.49 -27.15 -43.36
C GLY A 92 31.76 -26.80 -44.16
N GLN A 93 32.70 -26.08 -43.56
CA GLN A 93 33.99 -25.75 -44.20
C GLN A 93 34.95 -26.94 -44.29
N GLN A 94 34.69 -28.06 -43.58
CA GLN A 94 35.56 -29.24 -43.62
C GLN A 94 35.80 -29.76 -45.04
N GLY A 95 34.76 -29.81 -45.88
CA GLY A 95 34.89 -30.27 -47.27
C GLY A 95 35.79 -29.36 -48.11
N GLY A 96 35.69 -28.04 -47.91
CA GLY A 96 36.58 -27.07 -48.57
C GLY A 96 38.04 -27.21 -48.12
N ILE A 97 38.27 -27.36 -46.81
CA ILE A 97 39.60 -27.61 -46.23
C ILE A 97 40.21 -28.88 -46.83
N GLN A 98 39.46 -29.99 -46.84
CA GLN A 98 39.92 -31.25 -47.41
C GLN A 98 40.33 -31.09 -48.88
N LYS A 99 39.43 -30.51 -49.70
CA LYS A 99 39.66 -30.31 -51.13
C LYS A 99 40.90 -29.48 -51.41
N ASN A 100 41.13 -28.41 -50.64
CA ASN A 100 42.29 -27.54 -50.83
C ASN A 100 43.60 -28.29 -50.54
N PHE A 101 43.68 -29.04 -49.44
CA PHE A 101 44.86 -29.83 -49.12
C PHE A 101 45.07 -31.00 -50.09
N ASP A 102 44.00 -31.68 -50.51
CA ASP A 102 44.10 -32.78 -51.49
C ASP A 102 44.58 -32.27 -52.85
N THR A 103 44.13 -31.07 -53.25
CA THR A 103 44.61 -30.40 -54.46
C THR A 103 46.10 -30.02 -54.33
N ALA A 104 46.52 -29.48 -53.18
CA ALA A 104 47.91 -29.13 -52.93
C ALA A 104 48.84 -30.37 -52.93
N ILE A 105 48.41 -31.46 -52.29
CA ILE A 105 49.14 -32.74 -52.29
C ILE A 105 49.26 -33.28 -53.71
N GLY A 106 48.15 -33.27 -54.48
CA GLY A 106 48.17 -33.66 -55.88
C GLY A 106 49.15 -32.83 -56.72
N GLY A 107 49.10 -31.50 -56.57
CA GLY A 107 49.99 -30.57 -57.27
C GLY A 107 51.47 -30.77 -56.92
N VAL A 108 51.79 -30.97 -55.63
CA VAL A 108 53.16 -31.30 -55.19
C VAL A 108 53.60 -32.62 -55.81
N ASN A 109 52.78 -33.66 -55.75
CA ASN A 109 53.13 -34.96 -56.31
C ASN A 109 53.40 -34.86 -57.82
N SER A 110 52.56 -34.16 -58.58
CA SER A 110 52.75 -33.92 -60.01
C SER A 110 54.03 -33.12 -60.29
N ALA A 111 54.29 -32.03 -59.57
CA ALA A 111 55.50 -31.22 -59.76
C ALA A 111 56.80 -32.02 -59.54
N TYR A 112 56.83 -32.88 -58.52
CA TYR A 112 57.96 -33.78 -58.26
C TYR A 112 58.10 -34.86 -59.34
N GLN A 113 57.00 -35.42 -59.84
CA GLN A 113 57.02 -36.38 -60.95
C GLN A 113 57.52 -35.73 -62.26
N ASP A 114 57.11 -34.50 -62.54
CA ASP A 114 57.59 -33.73 -63.69
C ASP A 114 59.09 -33.44 -63.57
N ALA A 115 59.55 -33.00 -62.39
CA ALA A 115 60.96 -32.77 -62.13
C ALA A 115 61.80 -34.05 -62.29
N LEU A 116 61.31 -35.18 -61.77
CA LEU A 116 61.95 -36.48 -61.92
C LEU A 116 62.02 -36.91 -63.40
N SER A 117 60.93 -36.74 -64.14
CA SER A 117 60.86 -37.07 -65.58
C SER A 117 61.80 -36.20 -66.42
N GLN A 118 61.85 -34.90 -66.16
CA GLN A 118 62.79 -33.97 -66.80
C GLN A 118 64.24 -34.33 -66.48
N MET A 119 64.53 -34.66 -65.22
CA MET A 119 65.87 -35.10 -64.80
C MET A 119 66.28 -36.39 -65.50
N MET A 120 65.40 -37.40 -65.57
CA MET A 120 65.67 -38.66 -66.28
C MET A 120 65.90 -38.42 -67.77
N SER A 121 65.11 -37.55 -68.41
CA SER A 121 65.29 -37.16 -69.80
C SER A 121 66.65 -36.49 -70.06
N ARG A 122 67.04 -35.52 -69.21
CA ARG A 122 68.34 -34.84 -69.31
C ARG A 122 69.52 -35.78 -69.09
N TYR A 123 69.42 -36.73 -68.16
CA TYR A 123 70.45 -37.75 -67.97
C TYR A 123 70.57 -38.68 -69.18
N GLY A 124 69.44 -39.07 -69.79
CA GLY A 124 69.44 -39.83 -71.03
C GLY A 124 70.11 -39.09 -72.19
N GLN A 125 69.79 -37.80 -72.36
CA GLN A 125 70.45 -36.94 -73.36
C GLN A 125 71.95 -36.80 -73.11
N SER A 126 72.34 -36.52 -71.87
CA SER A 126 73.75 -36.40 -71.48
C SER A 126 74.53 -37.69 -71.68
N GLN A 127 73.94 -38.87 -71.40
CA GLN A 127 74.57 -40.16 -71.69
C GLN A 127 74.78 -40.38 -73.19
N ASN A 128 73.80 -40.02 -74.03
CA ASN A 128 73.92 -40.15 -75.48
C ASN A 128 75.04 -39.25 -76.03
N GLU A 129 75.09 -37.99 -75.59
CA GLU A 129 76.15 -37.05 -75.97
C GLU A 129 77.54 -37.51 -75.51
N MET A 130 77.64 -38.03 -74.28
CA MET A 130 78.89 -38.57 -73.74
C MET A 130 79.35 -39.80 -74.53
N ASN A 131 78.44 -40.70 -74.90
CA ASN A 131 78.73 -41.86 -75.73
C ASN A 131 79.22 -41.45 -77.13
N GLU A 132 78.60 -40.45 -77.75
CA GLU A 132 79.09 -39.90 -79.02
C GLU A 132 80.50 -39.30 -78.89
N GLN A 133 80.77 -38.53 -77.84
CA GLN A 133 82.10 -37.94 -77.63
C GLN A 133 83.18 -39.00 -77.38
N LEU A 134 82.90 -40.01 -76.55
CA LEU A 134 83.83 -41.11 -76.28
C LEU A 134 84.13 -41.93 -77.54
N SER A 135 83.12 -42.14 -78.39
CA SER A 135 83.28 -42.77 -79.71
C SER A 135 84.17 -41.92 -80.62
N ARG A 136 83.93 -40.61 -80.72
CA ARG A 136 84.75 -39.68 -81.52
C ARG A 136 86.21 -39.61 -81.06
N LEU A 137 86.46 -39.74 -79.76
CA LEU A 137 87.79 -39.67 -79.14
C LEU A 137 88.52 -41.02 -79.11
N GLY A 138 87.89 -42.12 -79.53
CA GLY A 138 88.51 -43.45 -79.56
C GLY A 138 88.79 -44.06 -78.18
N ILE A 139 88.18 -43.53 -77.11
CA ILE A 139 88.43 -43.91 -75.71
C ILE A 139 87.27 -44.72 -75.12
N MET A 140 86.60 -45.53 -75.95
CA MET A 140 85.45 -46.37 -75.55
C MET A 140 85.75 -47.30 -74.35
N ALA A 141 87.02 -47.60 -74.08
CA ALA A 141 87.42 -48.36 -72.89
C ALA A 141 87.07 -47.68 -71.55
N ALA A 142 86.90 -46.35 -71.51
CA ALA A 142 86.51 -45.61 -70.30
C ALA A 142 84.98 -45.58 -70.08
N GLN A 143 84.19 -45.87 -71.12
CA GLN A 143 82.73 -45.77 -71.14
C GLN A 143 82.01 -46.48 -69.97
N PRO A 144 82.41 -47.71 -69.54
CA PRO A 144 81.73 -48.41 -68.44
C PRO A 144 81.81 -47.65 -67.10
N ASN A 145 82.96 -47.05 -66.81
CA ASN A 145 83.19 -46.35 -65.54
C ASN A 145 82.43 -45.02 -65.48
N THR A 146 82.39 -44.28 -66.59
CA THR A 146 81.67 -42.99 -66.66
C THR A 146 80.16 -43.20 -66.62
N GLN A 147 79.65 -44.23 -67.30
CA GLN A 147 78.23 -44.57 -67.29
C GLN A 147 77.77 -45.11 -65.93
N SER A 148 78.59 -45.92 -65.25
CA SER A 148 78.31 -46.39 -63.89
C SER A 148 78.18 -45.22 -62.89
N LYS A 149 79.12 -44.26 -62.90
CA LYS A 149 79.04 -43.07 -62.04
C LYS A 149 77.85 -42.17 -62.39
N SER A 150 77.53 -42.01 -63.67
CA SER A 150 76.35 -41.27 -64.13
C SER A 150 75.06 -41.90 -63.60
N ASN A 151 74.92 -43.23 -63.69
CA ASN A 151 73.77 -43.95 -63.15
C ASN A 151 73.67 -43.82 -61.63
N GLN A 152 74.78 -43.97 -60.89
CA GLN A 152 74.80 -43.77 -59.43
C GLN A 152 74.34 -42.36 -59.03
N GLN A 153 74.80 -41.33 -59.74
CA GLN A 153 74.39 -39.96 -59.46
C GLN A 153 72.92 -39.72 -59.79
N ARG A 154 72.42 -40.25 -60.92
CA ARG A 154 71.00 -40.20 -61.28
C ARG A 154 70.13 -40.85 -60.21
N ASP A 155 70.51 -42.04 -59.76
CA ASP A 155 69.75 -42.80 -58.78
C ASP A 155 69.77 -42.11 -57.40
N PHE A 156 70.91 -41.52 -57.02
CA PHE A 156 71.01 -40.68 -55.82
C PHE A 156 70.09 -39.46 -55.89
N LEU A 157 70.13 -38.67 -56.98
CA LEU A 157 69.29 -37.49 -57.14
C LEU A 157 67.80 -37.87 -57.21
N ALA A 158 67.45 -38.95 -57.90
CA ALA A 158 66.09 -39.50 -57.89
C ALA A 158 65.65 -39.88 -56.47
N GLY A 159 66.53 -40.51 -55.70
CA GLY A 159 66.30 -40.80 -54.28
C GLY A 159 66.03 -39.54 -53.45
N VAL A 160 66.81 -38.49 -53.63
CA VAL A 160 66.62 -37.20 -52.93
C VAL A 160 65.29 -36.54 -53.34
N VAL A 161 64.96 -36.51 -54.63
CA VAL A 161 63.71 -35.95 -55.15
C VAL A 161 62.51 -36.70 -54.57
N ASN A 162 62.56 -38.04 -54.56
CA ASN A 162 61.50 -38.88 -53.97
C ASN A 162 61.38 -38.69 -52.44
N ALA A 163 62.51 -38.60 -51.73
CA ALA A 163 62.51 -38.35 -50.29
C ALA A 163 61.90 -36.98 -49.95
N ASN A 164 62.23 -35.95 -50.72
CA ASN A 164 61.65 -34.61 -50.56
C ASN A 164 60.15 -34.60 -50.89
N GLN A 165 59.73 -35.27 -51.97
CA GLN A 165 58.31 -35.43 -52.29
C GLN A 165 57.54 -36.04 -51.11
N GLN A 166 58.04 -37.15 -50.55
CA GLN A 166 57.42 -37.80 -49.39
C GLN A 166 57.39 -36.88 -48.16
N ALA A 167 58.47 -36.15 -47.88
CA ALA A 167 58.52 -35.21 -46.77
C ALA A 167 57.47 -34.08 -46.90
N HIS A 168 57.34 -33.49 -48.10
CA HIS A 168 56.34 -32.46 -48.36
C HIS A 168 54.90 -32.99 -48.29
N THR A 169 54.65 -34.17 -48.87
CA THR A 169 53.33 -34.81 -48.81
C THR A 169 52.94 -35.16 -47.37
N ASN A 170 53.88 -35.64 -46.56
CA ASN A 170 53.66 -35.90 -45.14
C ASN A 170 53.38 -34.61 -44.36
N ALA A 171 54.13 -33.53 -44.62
CA ALA A 171 53.90 -32.23 -44.00
C ALA A 171 52.51 -31.67 -44.34
N LEU A 172 52.09 -31.73 -45.61
CA LEU A 172 50.75 -31.31 -46.04
C LEU A 172 49.65 -32.17 -45.44
N THR A 173 49.87 -33.48 -45.31
CA THR A 173 48.92 -34.40 -44.66
C THR A 173 48.74 -34.06 -43.18
N GLN A 174 49.83 -33.76 -42.46
CA GLN A 174 49.77 -33.32 -41.06
C GLN A 174 49.05 -31.98 -40.92
N GLN A 175 49.36 -31.01 -41.80
CA GLN A 175 48.67 -29.72 -41.82
C GLN A 175 47.17 -29.86 -42.11
N LYS A 176 46.78 -30.74 -43.03
CA LYS A 176 45.38 -31.09 -43.30
C LYS A 176 44.68 -31.58 -42.04
N ALA A 177 45.28 -32.55 -41.33
CA ALA A 177 44.72 -33.08 -40.10
C ALA A 177 44.56 -31.98 -39.02
N GLY A 178 45.59 -31.16 -38.83
CA GLY A 178 45.55 -30.04 -37.89
C GLY A 178 44.49 -28.99 -38.22
N ALA A 179 44.33 -28.64 -39.51
CA ALA A 179 43.30 -27.71 -39.95
C ALA A 179 41.88 -28.25 -39.71
N LEU A 180 41.65 -29.54 -39.96
CA LEU A 180 40.36 -30.19 -39.69
C LEU A 180 40.06 -30.29 -38.19
N GLU A 181 41.07 -30.59 -37.37
CA GLU A 181 40.94 -30.60 -35.91
C GLU A 181 40.62 -29.20 -35.39
N PHE A 182 41.34 -28.18 -35.84
CA PHE A 182 41.09 -26.79 -35.47
C PHE A 182 39.67 -26.36 -35.83
N ASN A 183 39.21 -26.64 -37.05
CA ASN A 183 37.86 -26.34 -37.50
C ASN A 183 36.80 -27.05 -36.62
N THR A 184 37.04 -28.30 -36.26
CA THR A 184 36.17 -29.06 -35.35
C THR A 184 36.13 -28.44 -33.95
N LYS A 185 37.29 -28.06 -33.40
CA LYS A 185 37.39 -27.38 -32.10
C LYS A 185 36.66 -26.03 -32.12
N GLN A 186 36.79 -25.24 -33.18
CA GLN A 186 36.06 -23.99 -33.33
C GLN A 186 34.54 -24.22 -33.31
N GLY A 187 34.03 -25.20 -34.04
CA GLY A 187 32.60 -25.55 -34.02
C GLY A 187 32.12 -25.92 -32.61
N ASN A 188 32.90 -26.70 -31.87
CA ASN A 188 32.58 -27.07 -30.48
C ASN A 188 32.62 -25.87 -29.52
N ILE A 189 33.63 -25.00 -29.62
CA ILE A 189 33.73 -23.77 -28.82
C ILE A 189 32.54 -22.85 -29.09
N THR A 190 32.11 -22.71 -30.35
CA THR A 190 30.94 -21.93 -30.73
C THR A 190 29.68 -22.48 -30.06
N ARG A 191 29.44 -23.80 -30.09
CA ARG A 191 28.30 -24.41 -29.37
C ARG A 191 28.37 -24.16 -27.87
N GLN A 192 29.55 -24.33 -27.26
CA GLN A 192 29.74 -24.08 -25.83
C GLN A 192 29.50 -22.62 -25.46
N THR A 193 29.94 -21.68 -26.30
CA THR A 193 29.70 -20.24 -26.11
C THR A 193 28.21 -19.93 -26.19
N GLY A 194 27.49 -20.55 -27.14
CA GLY A 194 26.04 -20.45 -27.23
C GLY A 194 25.33 -20.97 -25.98
N ALA A 195 25.72 -22.14 -25.49
CA ALA A 195 25.18 -22.71 -24.24
C ALA A 195 25.41 -21.78 -23.04
N ASN A 196 26.62 -21.24 -22.89
CA ASN A 196 26.95 -20.29 -21.83
C ASN A 196 26.09 -19.01 -21.92
N ALA A 197 25.86 -18.50 -23.13
CA ALA A 197 25.01 -17.33 -23.35
C ALA A 197 23.54 -17.62 -22.99
N GLN A 198 23.02 -18.81 -23.32
CA GLN A 198 21.68 -19.23 -22.90
C GLN A 198 21.55 -19.31 -21.37
N THR A 199 22.57 -19.84 -20.69
CA THR A 199 22.63 -19.87 -19.22
C THR A 199 22.66 -18.46 -18.63
N ALA A 200 23.42 -17.53 -19.23
CA ALA A 200 23.48 -16.13 -18.78
C ALA A 200 22.11 -15.44 -18.87
N VAL A 201 21.36 -15.64 -19.95
CA VAL A 201 19.97 -15.14 -20.08
C VAL A 201 19.07 -15.76 -19.01
N GLY A 202 19.23 -17.04 -18.73
CA GLY A 202 18.48 -17.72 -17.66
C GLY A 202 18.77 -17.12 -16.28
N LYS A 203 20.04 -16.79 -15.99
CA LYS A 203 20.42 -16.11 -14.75
C LYS A 203 19.80 -14.71 -14.64
N GLN A 204 19.89 -13.92 -15.70
CA GLN A 204 19.27 -12.58 -15.74
C GLN A 204 17.75 -12.64 -15.54
N LEU A 205 17.08 -13.64 -16.12
CA LEU A 205 15.67 -13.88 -15.86
C LEU A 205 15.41 -14.17 -14.37
N MET A 206 16.16 -15.08 -13.75
CA MET A 206 15.98 -15.43 -12.34
C MET A 206 16.23 -14.24 -11.41
N ASP A 207 17.26 -13.43 -11.69
CA ASP A 207 17.56 -12.22 -10.93
C ASP A 207 16.39 -11.21 -11.04
N PHE A 208 15.85 -11.02 -12.25
CA PHE A 208 14.70 -10.14 -12.47
C PHE A 208 13.42 -10.66 -11.81
N LEU A 209 13.13 -11.97 -11.91
CA LEU A 209 12.00 -12.59 -11.24
C LEU A 209 12.11 -12.46 -9.71
N THR A 210 13.31 -12.57 -9.16
CA THR A 210 13.57 -12.34 -7.73
C THR A 210 13.28 -10.88 -7.35
N GLN A 211 13.70 -9.92 -8.16
CA GLN A 211 13.36 -8.50 -7.93
C GLN A 211 11.86 -8.23 -8.01
N LEU A 212 11.14 -8.83 -8.96
CA LEU A 212 9.68 -8.74 -9.03
C LEU A 212 9.01 -9.38 -7.80
N GLY A 213 9.53 -10.51 -7.33
CA GLY A 213 9.09 -11.16 -6.09
C GLY A 213 9.24 -10.25 -4.87
N GLY A 214 10.39 -9.56 -4.76
CA GLY A 214 10.62 -8.54 -3.72
C GLY A 214 9.61 -7.39 -3.80
N LYS A 215 9.39 -6.81 -4.98
CA LYS A 215 8.38 -5.75 -5.17
C LYS A 215 6.97 -6.18 -4.80
N ARG A 216 6.60 -7.43 -5.12
CA ARG A 216 5.31 -8.01 -4.69
C ARG A 216 5.22 -8.14 -3.18
N ALA A 217 6.27 -8.60 -2.53
CA ALA A 217 6.32 -8.69 -1.07
C ALA A 217 6.17 -7.31 -0.42
N ASP A 218 6.82 -6.28 -0.96
CA ASP A 218 6.71 -4.89 -0.49
C ASP A 218 5.27 -4.36 -0.65
N ILE A 219 4.63 -4.62 -1.79
CA ILE A 219 3.22 -4.26 -2.01
C ILE A 219 2.34 -5.02 -1.02
N MET A 220 2.56 -6.32 -0.80
CA MET A 220 1.79 -7.11 0.17
C MET A 220 1.96 -6.59 1.60
N SER A 221 3.18 -6.21 2.00
CA SER A 221 3.44 -5.55 3.28
C SER A 221 2.69 -4.22 3.38
N THR A 222 2.64 -3.46 2.29
CA THR A 222 1.89 -2.19 2.24
C THR A 222 0.39 -2.44 2.35
N ILE A 223 -0.15 -3.46 1.66
CA ILE A 223 -1.55 -3.88 1.77
C ILE A 223 -1.90 -4.24 3.22
N SER A 224 -1.05 -5.05 3.89
CA SER A 224 -1.25 -5.41 5.29
C SER A 224 -1.27 -4.19 6.22
N LYS A 225 -0.37 -3.23 5.98
CA LYS A 225 -0.35 -1.96 6.73
C LYS A 225 -1.63 -1.15 6.48
N THR A 226 -2.00 -0.96 5.22
CA THR A 226 -3.23 -0.24 4.83
C THR A 226 -4.48 -0.90 5.41
N ALA A 227 -4.55 -2.23 5.43
CA ALA A 227 -5.64 -2.97 6.06
C ALA A 227 -5.69 -2.74 7.58
N SER A 228 -4.53 -2.68 8.25
CA SER A 228 -4.45 -2.32 9.67
C SER A 228 -4.90 -0.88 9.93
N ASP A 229 -4.53 0.06 9.05
CA ASP A 229 -4.95 1.45 9.16
C ASP A 229 -6.46 1.60 8.99
N PHE A 230 -7.06 0.89 8.01
CA PHE A 230 -8.53 0.82 7.85
C PHE A 230 -9.22 0.24 9.08
N ARG A 231 -8.65 -0.81 9.69
CA ARG A 231 -9.19 -1.38 10.93
C ARG A 231 -9.14 -0.39 12.08
N ASN A 232 -8.00 0.28 12.28
CA ASN A 232 -7.83 1.25 13.35
C ASN A 232 -8.80 2.43 13.19
N GLU A 233 -9.03 2.88 11.96
CA GLU A 233 -10.01 3.93 11.65
C GLU A 233 -11.45 3.46 11.90
N SER A 234 -11.81 2.25 11.48
CA SER A 234 -13.13 1.66 11.74
C SER A 234 -13.39 1.51 13.25
N ALA A 235 -12.40 1.01 14.01
CA ALA A 235 -12.48 0.89 15.46
C ALA A 235 -12.61 2.26 16.16
N ARG A 236 -11.92 3.30 15.65
CA ARG A 236 -12.08 4.67 16.15
C ARG A 236 -13.48 5.19 15.94
N ARG A 237 -14.04 5.03 14.73
CA ARG A 237 -15.42 5.43 14.42
C ARG A 237 -16.43 4.70 15.30
N ALA A 238 -16.29 3.39 15.44
CA ALA A 238 -17.14 2.61 16.33
C ALA A 238 -17.04 3.08 17.80
N SER A 239 -15.84 3.43 18.27
CA SER A 239 -15.66 4.01 19.61
C SER A 239 -16.28 5.39 19.75
N ASP A 240 -16.20 6.25 18.72
CA ASP A 240 -16.76 7.59 18.76
C ASP A 240 -18.29 7.57 18.66
N ASP A 241 -18.86 6.68 17.84
CA ASP A 241 -20.29 6.40 17.78
C ASP A 241 -20.80 5.86 19.13
N ALA A 242 -20.05 4.94 19.76
CA ALA A 242 -20.38 4.43 21.10
C ALA A 242 -20.32 5.52 22.18
N LYS A 243 -19.33 6.43 22.12
CA LYS A 243 -19.27 7.60 23.03
C LYS A 243 -20.45 8.53 22.81
N PHE A 244 -20.81 8.81 21.57
CA PHE A 244 -21.96 9.65 21.23
C PHE A 244 -23.28 9.02 21.73
N ALA A 245 -23.48 7.73 21.50
CA ALA A 245 -24.64 6.99 22.00
C ALA A 245 -24.69 6.98 23.53
N TRP A 246 -23.54 6.80 24.20
CA TRP A 246 -23.45 6.84 25.66
C TRP A 246 -23.71 8.23 26.23
N GLN A 247 -23.21 9.30 25.59
CA GLN A 247 -23.53 10.68 25.96
C GLN A 247 -25.03 10.95 25.81
N GLN A 248 -25.63 10.57 24.68
CA GLN A 248 -27.06 10.73 24.46
C GLN A 248 -27.90 9.97 25.52
N ALA A 249 -27.50 8.75 25.87
CA ALA A 249 -28.16 7.97 26.91
C ALA A 249 -27.98 8.59 28.31
N THR A 250 -26.80 9.15 28.59
CA THR A 250 -26.51 9.85 29.85
C THR A 250 -27.32 11.13 29.97
N ASP A 251 -27.37 11.94 28.91
CA ASP A 251 -28.16 13.17 28.85
C ASP A 251 -29.66 12.88 29.00
N ALA A 252 -30.16 11.80 28.38
CA ALA A 252 -31.54 11.36 28.54
C ALA A 252 -31.85 10.94 29.99
N ARG A 253 -30.94 10.17 30.62
CA ARG A 253 -31.08 9.77 32.03
C ARG A 253 -31.00 10.97 32.97
N ASP A 254 -30.09 11.91 32.73
CA ASP A 254 -29.95 13.11 33.54
C ASP A 254 -31.16 14.04 33.37
N PHE A 255 -31.76 14.08 32.18
CA PHE A 255 -33.04 14.73 31.94
C PHE A 255 -34.18 14.06 32.71
N GLU A 256 -34.30 12.73 32.67
CA GLU A 256 -35.28 11.98 33.46
C GLU A 256 -35.09 12.19 34.96
N TYR A 257 -33.84 12.19 35.44
CA TYR A 257 -33.53 12.46 36.84
C TYR A 257 -33.94 13.88 37.25
N ARG A 258 -33.65 14.89 36.42
CA ARG A 258 -34.09 16.27 36.66
C ARG A 258 -35.61 16.39 36.66
N MET A 259 -36.29 15.78 35.69
CA MET A 259 -37.76 15.74 35.63
C MET A 259 -38.36 15.04 36.86
N GLY A 260 -37.80 13.90 37.27
CA GLY A 260 -38.23 13.17 38.45
C GLY A 260 -37.99 13.95 39.75
N LYS A 261 -36.85 14.65 39.85
CA LYS A 261 -36.55 15.54 40.96
C LYS A 261 -37.50 16.74 40.98
N ASP A 262 -37.73 17.40 39.85
CA ASP A 262 -38.64 18.54 39.73
C ASP A 262 -40.08 18.11 40.07
N ALA A 263 -40.50 16.91 39.65
CA ALA A 263 -41.79 16.33 40.02
C ALA A 263 -41.87 16.03 41.54
N ALA A 264 -40.82 15.48 42.14
CA ALA A 264 -40.74 15.25 43.57
C ALA A 264 -40.68 16.56 44.39
N ASP A 265 -40.01 17.59 43.89
CA ASP A 265 -39.97 18.93 44.49
C ASP A 265 -41.35 19.61 44.37
N TYR A 266 -42.07 19.42 43.26
CA TYR A 266 -43.47 19.82 43.10
C TYR A 266 -44.41 19.06 44.04
N GLU A 267 -44.22 17.76 44.22
CA GLU A 267 -45.02 16.94 45.12
C GLU A 267 -44.73 17.28 46.59
N LEU A 268 -43.47 17.55 46.95
CA LEU A 268 -43.09 18.07 48.26
C LEU A 268 -43.65 19.47 48.51
N ALA A 269 -43.68 20.33 47.48
CA ALA A 269 -44.35 21.62 47.54
C ALA A 269 -45.88 21.47 47.69
N ALA A 270 -46.50 20.52 47.01
CA ALA A 270 -47.92 20.21 47.13
C ALA A 270 -48.27 19.61 48.51
N GLN A 271 -47.45 18.72 49.05
CA GLN A 271 -47.62 18.18 50.41
C GLN A 271 -47.40 19.26 51.48
N ARG A 272 -46.46 20.19 51.27
CA ARG A 272 -46.29 21.37 52.12
C ARG A 272 -47.46 22.37 51.99
N ALA A 273 -48.20 22.36 50.88
CA ALA A 273 -49.38 23.19 50.68
C ALA A 273 -50.64 22.68 51.42
N VAL A 274 -50.67 21.40 51.85
CA VAL A 274 -51.80 20.83 52.60
C VAL A 274 -51.73 21.14 54.11
N GLY A 275 -50.65 21.76 54.60
CA GLY A 275 -50.40 21.90 56.05
C GLY A 275 -49.87 23.24 56.55
N SER A 276 -49.96 24.35 55.80
CA SER A 276 -49.48 25.64 56.29
C SER A 276 -50.36 26.80 55.83
N THR A 277 -51.20 27.28 56.74
CA THR A 277 -51.73 28.64 56.74
C THR A 277 -50.59 29.66 56.78
N ASP A 278 -50.79 30.78 56.09
CA ASP A 278 -49.96 31.98 56.01
C ASP A 278 -48.57 31.88 55.35
N LYS A 279 -48.58 31.92 54.01
CA LYS A 279 -47.63 32.74 53.24
C LYS A 279 -48.37 33.49 52.15
N SER A 280 -48.34 34.82 52.24
CA SER A 280 -48.87 35.76 51.25
C SER A 280 -48.37 35.40 49.85
N ASP A 281 -49.29 35.10 48.93
CA ASP A 281 -48.99 35.08 47.49
C ASP A 281 -48.43 36.46 47.09
N PRO A 282 -47.18 36.57 46.62
CA PRO A 282 -46.59 37.84 46.22
C PRO A 282 -47.41 38.54 45.13
N LEU A 283 -47.99 37.76 44.20
CA LEU A 283 -48.86 38.26 43.15
C LEU A 283 -50.21 38.75 43.70
N GLY A 284 -50.79 38.03 44.67
CA GLY A 284 -51.97 38.47 45.40
C GLY A 284 -51.77 39.81 46.12
N THR A 285 -50.59 40.02 46.71
CA THR A 285 -50.23 41.27 47.40
C THR A 285 -50.12 42.45 46.43
N VAL A 286 -49.50 42.24 45.26
CA VAL A 286 -49.43 43.28 44.20
C VAL A 286 -50.79 43.54 43.57
N SER A 287 -51.61 42.51 43.40
CA SER A 287 -52.98 42.63 42.89
C SER A 287 -53.86 43.51 43.81
N ASN A 288 -53.82 43.26 45.12
CA ASN A 288 -54.54 44.06 46.10
C ASN A 288 -54.05 45.51 46.11
N ARG A 289 -52.73 45.73 46.03
CA ARG A 289 -52.16 47.07 45.98
C ARG A 289 -52.54 47.83 44.71
N ALA A 290 -52.58 47.16 43.56
CA ALA A 290 -53.03 47.77 42.31
C ALA A 290 -54.51 48.16 42.38
N ILE A 291 -55.36 47.34 43.00
CA ILE A 291 -56.79 47.68 43.20
C ILE A 291 -56.93 48.94 44.07
N GLU A 292 -56.13 49.09 45.12
CA GLU A 292 -56.12 50.30 45.96
C GLU A 292 -55.69 51.54 45.17
N ILE A 293 -54.59 51.46 44.40
CA ILE A 293 -54.03 52.57 43.62
C ILE A 293 -55.03 53.09 42.57
N TYR A 294 -55.82 52.18 42.00
CA TYR A 294 -56.84 52.49 40.99
C TYR A 294 -58.24 52.71 41.61
N GLY A 295 -58.32 53.01 42.91
CA GLY A 295 -59.56 53.42 43.57
C GLY A 295 -60.65 52.35 43.59
N GLY A 296 -60.27 51.07 43.65
CA GLY A 296 -61.20 49.93 43.60
C GLY A 296 -61.55 49.47 42.18
N ASN A 297 -61.05 50.13 41.13
CA ASN A 297 -61.28 49.71 39.75
C ASN A 297 -60.42 48.50 39.38
N ARG A 298 -60.97 47.29 39.58
CA ARG A 298 -60.30 46.02 39.33
C ARG A 298 -59.81 45.86 37.89
N GLN A 299 -60.57 46.36 36.92
CA GLN A 299 -60.21 46.20 35.52
C GLN A 299 -59.04 47.11 35.12
N ALA A 300 -59.01 48.34 35.64
CA ALA A 300 -57.85 49.23 35.46
C ALA A 300 -56.60 48.68 36.15
N ALA A 301 -56.73 48.13 37.35
CA ALA A 301 -55.65 47.50 38.09
C ALA A 301 -55.07 46.27 37.35
N GLN A 302 -55.93 45.39 36.83
CA GLN A 302 -55.51 44.22 36.05
C GLN A 302 -54.81 44.62 34.75
N ASN A 303 -55.36 45.59 34.00
CA ASN A 303 -54.72 46.10 32.79
C ASN A 303 -53.33 46.69 33.07
N ALA A 304 -53.15 47.34 34.23
CA ALA A 304 -51.88 47.90 34.65
C ALA A 304 -50.85 46.80 35.00
N ILE A 305 -51.27 45.76 35.75
CA ILE A 305 -50.44 44.60 36.07
C ILE A 305 -50.01 43.89 34.79
N GLU A 306 -50.94 43.62 33.88
CA GLU A 306 -50.66 42.96 32.60
C GLU A 306 -49.69 43.79 31.75
N ALA A 307 -49.85 45.13 31.72
CA ALA A 307 -48.94 46.00 31.00
C ALA A 307 -47.50 45.91 31.54
N VAL A 308 -47.33 45.87 32.87
CA VAL A 308 -46.02 45.72 33.51
C VAL A 308 -45.45 44.31 33.25
N GLN A 309 -46.24 43.26 33.44
CA GLN A 309 -45.81 41.87 33.23
C GLN A 309 -45.45 41.57 31.77
N SER A 310 -46.28 42.02 30.82
CA SER A 310 -46.03 41.86 29.39
C SER A 310 -44.75 42.58 28.98
N THR A 311 -44.48 43.75 29.55
CA THR A 311 -43.25 44.51 29.26
C THR A 311 -42.02 43.85 29.87
N MET A 312 -42.17 43.23 31.04
CA MET A 312 -41.14 42.42 31.68
C MET A 312 -40.78 41.18 30.83
N ASN A 313 -41.79 40.45 30.36
CA ASN A 313 -41.60 39.25 29.55
C ASN A 313 -40.94 39.54 28.19
N LEU A 314 -41.23 40.68 27.57
CA LEU A 314 -40.64 41.08 26.29
C LEU A 314 -39.12 41.23 26.33
N ASN A 315 -38.55 41.60 27.48
CA ASN A 315 -37.10 41.68 27.64
C ASN A 315 -36.52 40.45 28.37
N GLY A 316 -37.24 39.32 28.35
CA GLY A 316 -36.83 38.09 29.02
C GLY A 316 -36.64 38.23 30.53
N GLY A 317 -37.40 39.14 31.17
CA GLY A 317 -37.28 39.44 32.61
C GLY A 317 -36.08 40.32 32.99
N LYS A 318 -35.33 40.86 32.02
CA LYS A 318 -34.08 41.59 32.27
C LYS A 318 -34.30 43.09 32.36
N TYR A 319 -34.70 43.59 33.52
CA TYR A 319 -34.69 45.04 33.81
C TYR A 319 -33.85 45.30 35.05
N THR A 320 -32.96 46.29 34.94
CA THR A 320 -31.96 46.60 35.97
C THR A 320 -32.54 47.31 37.19
N SER A 321 -33.75 47.85 37.09
CA SER A 321 -34.49 48.48 38.20
C SER A 321 -35.97 48.64 37.87
N ALA A 322 -36.80 48.87 38.90
CA ALA A 322 -38.21 49.24 38.75
C ALA A 322 -38.39 50.51 37.92
N GLN A 323 -37.47 51.48 38.03
CA GLN A 323 -37.49 52.70 37.22
C GLN A 323 -37.31 52.39 35.71
N LYS A 324 -36.39 51.50 35.35
CA LYS A 324 -36.18 51.11 33.95
C LYS A 324 -37.36 50.34 33.38
N LEU A 325 -37.98 49.49 34.19
CA LEU A 325 -39.22 48.82 33.81
C LEU A 325 -40.36 49.84 33.60
N HIS A 326 -40.49 50.80 34.51
CA HIS A 326 -41.48 51.87 34.41
C HIS A 326 -41.31 52.73 33.14
N GLU A 327 -40.08 53.17 32.83
CA GLU A 327 -39.77 53.91 31.60
C GLU A 327 -40.17 53.12 30.34
N ALA A 328 -39.91 51.82 30.31
CA ALA A 328 -40.27 50.94 29.19
C ALA A 328 -41.79 50.74 29.06
N VAL A 329 -42.50 50.62 30.19
CA VAL A 329 -43.96 50.51 30.20
C VAL A 329 -44.58 51.80 29.65
N ILE A 330 -44.14 52.98 30.09
CA ILE A 330 -44.63 54.27 29.56
C ILE A 330 -44.34 54.36 28.06
N ALA A 331 -43.11 54.10 27.62
CA ALA A 331 -42.73 54.19 26.22
C ALA A 331 -43.60 53.29 25.33
N ARG A 332 -43.96 52.10 25.82
CA ARG A 332 -44.86 51.17 25.12
C ARG A 332 -46.29 51.68 25.07
N LEU A 333 -46.81 52.19 26.17
CA LEU A 333 -48.19 52.71 26.24
C LEU A 333 -48.37 53.96 25.38
N SER A 334 -47.37 54.85 25.34
CA SER A 334 -47.35 56.02 24.44
C SER A 334 -47.34 55.62 22.96
N ARG A 335 -46.65 54.54 22.58
CA ARG A 335 -46.66 54.02 21.19
C ARG A 335 -47.95 53.28 20.82
N GLY A 336 -48.63 52.67 21.80
CA GLY A 336 -49.82 51.84 21.58
C GLY A 336 -51.17 52.57 21.70
N GLY A 337 -51.19 53.88 21.99
CA GLY A 337 -52.41 54.69 22.09
C GLY A 337 -53.35 54.33 23.24
N LYS A 338 -52.97 53.40 24.14
CA LYS A 338 -53.80 52.94 25.26
C LYS A 338 -53.44 53.71 26.52
N LYS A 339 -54.40 54.48 27.08
CA LYS A 339 -54.27 55.09 28.42
C LYS A 339 -54.47 54.02 29.47
N VAL A 340 -53.40 53.55 30.12
CA VAL A 340 -53.46 52.56 31.19
C VAL A 340 -52.99 53.21 32.49
N GLY A 341 -53.81 54.11 33.03
CA GLY A 341 -53.52 54.84 34.27
C GLY A 341 -52.47 55.95 34.16
N ASP A 342 -52.30 56.69 35.26
CA ASP A 342 -51.29 57.73 35.39
C ASP A 342 -49.88 57.12 35.55
N ALA A 343 -48.86 57.82 35.06
CA ALA A 343 -47.46 57.40 35.14
C ALA A 343 -47.05 57.11 36.60
N ALA A 344 -47.50 57.92 37.55
CA ALA A 344 -47.23 57.70 38.97
C ALA A 344 -47.79 56.35 39.49
N GLN A 345 -48.97 55.94 39.01
CA GLN A 345 -49.63 54.70 39.42
C GLN A 345 -48.91 53.46 38.89
N LEU A 346 -48.45 53.50 37.63
CA LEU A 346 -47.69 52.42 37.02
C LEU A 346 -46.33 52.21 37.70
N ARG A 347 -45.69 53.29 38.15
CA ARG A 347 -44.44 53.21 38.90
C ARG A 347 -44.63 52.48 40.23
N GLN A 348 -45.69 52.80 40.97
CA GLN A 348 -45.99 52.15 42.24
C GLN A 348 -46.24 50.65 42.09
N ILE A 349 -46.86 50.21 40.98
CA ILE A 349 -47.03 48.78 40.68
C ILE A 349 -45.69 48.11 40.37
N ALA A 350 -44.84 48.74 39.55
CA ALA A 350 -43.51 48.21 39.26
C ALA A 350 -42.66 48.08 40.54
N ASP A 351 -42.63 49.12 41.37
CA ASP A 351 -41.92 49.11 42.66
C ASP A 351 -42.45 47.99 43.57
N ALA A 352 -43.78 47.80 43.65
CA ALA A 352 -44.38 46.72 44.42
C ALA A 352 -43.99 45.32 43.90
N MET A 353 -43.83 45.14 42.59
CA MET A 353 -43.38 43.86 42.02
C MET A 353 -41.92 43.54 42.37
N PHE A 354 -41.04 44.55 42.41
CA PHE A 354 -39.65 44.36 42.85
C PHE A 354 -39.55 44.17 44.38
N GLN A 355 -40.30 44.95 45.17
CA GLN A 355 -40.31 44.83 46.64
C GLN A 355 -40.82 43.46 47.11
N ASN A 356 -41.87 42.94 46.47
CA ASN A 356 -42.42 41.63 46.78
C ASN A 356 -41.65 40.47 46.10
N LYS A 357 -40.48 40.75 45.50
CA LYS A 357 -39.62 39.77 44.83
C LYS A 357 -40.33 38.94 43.75
N ILE A 358 -41.39 39.48 43.15
CA ILE A 358 -41.96 38.92 41.91
C ILE A 358 -40.91 39.03 40.81
N TYR A 359 -40.14 40.11 40.84
CA TYR A 359 -39.00 40.34 39.98
C TYR A 359 -37.76 40.72 40.78
N SER A 360 -36.59 40.27 40.30
CA SER A 360 -35.29 40.66 40.82
C SER A 360 -34.62 41.65 39.88
N GLU A 361 -33.88 42.61 40.42
CA GLU A 361 -33.03 43.50 39.60
C GLU A 361 -32.03 42.67 38.81
N TYR A 362 -32.06 42.82 37.49
CA TYR A 362 -31.07 42.20 36.64
C TYR A 362 -29.75 42.96 36.79
N ARG A 363 -28.75 42.30 37.38
CA ARG A 363 -27.36 42.73 37.28
C ARG A 363 -26.72 41.97 36.14
N ASP A 364 -26.22 42.70 35.14
CA ASP A 364 -25.42 42.08 34.09
C ASP A 364 -24.18 41.46 34.74
N PRO A 365 -23.96 40.13 34.66
CA PRO A 365 -22.80 39.48 35.27
C PRO A 365 -21.47 39.94 34.66
N LEU A 366 -21.49 40.78 33.61
CA LEU A 366 -20.31 41.36 32.96
C LEU A 366 -20.09 42.86 33.27
N ALA A 367 -20.97 43.50 34.04
CA ALA A 367 -20.78 44.86 34.53
C ALA A 367 -20.09 44.81 35.91
N TYR A 368 -18.77 45.04 35.94
CA TYR A 368 -17.98 45.11 37.17
C TYR A 368 -18.43 46.21 38.14
#